data_AF-A0A2U3QTT9-F1
#
_entry.id   AF-A0A2U3QTT9-F1
#
_cell.length_a   1.000
_cell.length_b   1.000
_cell.length_c   1.000
_cell.angle_alpha   90.00
_cell.angle_beta   90.00
_cell.angle_gamma   90.00
#
_symmetry.space_group_name_H-M   'P 1'
#
loop_
_entity.id
_entity.type
_entity.pdbx_description
1 polymer ?
#
loop_
_entity_poly.entity_id
_entity_poly.type
_entity_poly.pdbx_seq_one_letter_code
_entity_poly.pdbx_strand_id
1 'polypeptide(L)' 'MERRYSNDLRMKIFKEVDEGLSIVKVCKIFNISRNTIYRWKHLK' A
#
# COMPACT_ATOMS: atom_id res chain seq x y z
N MET A 1 -8.16 18.20 -4.69
CA MET A 1 -6.74 17.83 -4.47
C MET A 1 -6.67 16.34 -4.16
N GLU A 2 -6.52 15.49 -5.18
CA GLU A 2 -6.25 14.08 -4.89
C GLU A 2 -4.87 14.00 -4.25
N ARG A 3 -4.80 13.65 -2.95
CA ARG A 3 -3.54 13.24 -2.31
C ARG A 3 -3.09 11.95 -2.99
N ARG A 4 -2.49 12.07 -4.18
CA ARG A 4 -1.78 10.98 -4.82
C ARG A 4 -0.61 10.67 -3.91
N TYR A 5 -0.70 9.56 -3.19
CA TYR A 5 0.48 8.99 -2.56
C TYR A 5 1.59 8.91 -3.60
N SER A 6 2.79 9.34 -3.24
CA SER A 6 3.93 9.31 -4.15
C SER A 6 4.11 7.89 -4.69
N ASN A 7 4.42 7.76 -5.99
CA ASN A 7 4.61 6.46 -6.63
C ASN A 7 5.65 5.59 -5.90
N ASP A 8 6.70 6.21 -5.35
CA ASP A 8 7.68 5.57 -4.46
C ASP A 8 7.06 4.84 -3.27
N LEU A 9 6.07 5.45 -2.61
CA LEU A 9 5.42 4.86 -1.44
C LEU A 9 4.60 3.64 -1.85
N ARG A 10 3.88 3.74 -2.96
CA ARG A 10 3.10 2.65 -3.52
C ARG A 10 4.00 1.47 -3.93
N MET A 11 5.16 1.77 -4.54
CA MET A 11 6.14 0.76 -4.94
C MET A 11 6.79 0.06 -3.74
N LYS A 12 7.16 0.81 -2.68
CA LYS A 12 7.64 0.22 -1.42
C LYS A 12 6.62 -0.71 -0.78
N ILE A 13 5.36 -0.28 -0.72
CA ILE A 13 4.26 -1.08 -0.18
C ILE A 13 4.04 -2.36 -0.98
N PHE A 14 4.06 -2.28 -2.31
CA PHE A 14 3.92 -3.47 -3.14
C PHE A 14 5.09 -4.43 -2.98
N LYS A 15 6.32 -3.92 -2.85
CA LYS A 15 7.49 -4.75 -2.60
C LYS A 15 7.37 -5.51 -1.27
N GLU A 16 6.99 -4.84 -0.20
CA GLU A 16 6.82 -5.47 1.12
C GLU A 16 5.69 -6.52 1.10
N VAL A 17 4.59 -6.23 0.42
CA VAL A 17 3.49 -7.19 0.23
C VAL A 17 3.92 -8.39 -0.62
N ASP A 18 4.76 -8.19 -1.63
CA ASP A 18 5.32 -9.24 -2.50
C ASP A 18 6.34 -10.13 -1.75
N GLU A 19 7.14 -9.53 -0.86
CA GLU A 19 8.02 -10.24 0.09
C GLU A 19 7.25 -11.09 1.12
N GLY A 20 5.92 -11.13 1.04
CA GLY A 20 5.06 -11.99 1.87
C GLY A 20 4.62 -11.33 3.17
N LEU A 21 4.87 -10.03 3.37
CA LEU A 21 4.35 -9.32 4.53
C LEU A 21 2.83 -9.20 4.43
N SER A 22 2.16 -9.56 5.53
CA SER A 22 0.71 -9.37 5.64
C SER A 22 0.35 -7.90 5.45
N ILE A 23 -0.67 -7.62 4.63
CA ILE A 23 -1.21 -6.28 4.38
C ILE A 23 -1.49 -5.53 5.68
N VAL A 24 -1.85 -6.23 6.76
CA VAL A 24 -2.09 -5.65 8.09
C VAL A 24 -0.80 -5.08 8.71
N LYS A 25 0.34 -5.77 8.55
CA LYS A 25 1.64 -5.28 9.03
C LYS A 25 2.09 -4.08 8.21
N VAL A 26 1.98 -4.16 6.88
CA VAL A 26 2.32 -3.06 5.97
C VAL A 26 1.47 -1.82 6.24
N CYS A 27 0.17 -1.99 6.48
CA CYS A 27 -0.75 -0.93 6.91
C CYS A 27 -0.26 -0.21 8.19
N LYS A 28 0.27 -0.95 9.18
CA LYS A 28 0.83 -0.38 10.41
C LYS A 28 2.16 0.34 10.18
N ILE A 29 3.06 -0.25 9.39
CA ILE A 29 4.40 0.30 9.13
C ILE A 29 4.31 1.62 8.34
N PHE A 30 3.49 1.64 7.29
CA PHE A 30 3.38 2.79 6.39
C PHE A 30 2.27 3.76 6.81
N ASN A 31 1.53 3.47 7.89
CA ASN A 31 0.39 4.23 8.37
C ASN A 31 -0.66 4.52 7.26
N ILE A 32 -0.91 3.51 6.41
CA ILE A 32 -1.88 3.58 5.31
C ILE A 32 -3.07 2.71 5.63
N SER A 33 -4.28 3.22 5.46
CA SER A 33 -5.50 2.43 5.65
C SER A 33 -5.55 1.22 4.72
N ARG A 34 -5.97 0.07 5.25
CA ARG A 34 -6.22 -1.16 4.48
C ARG A 34 -7.05 -0.91 3.21
N ASN A 35 -8.05 -0.04 3.30
CA ASN A 35 -8.93 0.31 2.18
C ASN A 35 -8.15 0.89 0.99
N THR A 36 -7.10 1.69 1.24
CA THR A 36 -6.25 2.25 0.19
C THR A 36 -5.48 1.17 -0.55
N ILE A 37 -4.91 0.20 0.19
CA ILE A 37 -4.17 -0.93 -0.40
C ILE A 37 -5.12 -1.84 -1.20
N TYR A 38 -6.31 -2.13 -0.68
CA TYR A 38 -7.32 -2.91 -1.40
C TYR A 38 -7.79 -2.20 -2.69
N ARG A 39 -8.03 -0.89 -2.63
CA ARG A 39 -8.33 -0.09 -3.84
C ARG A 39 -7.21 -0.16 -4.86
N TRP A 40 -5.95 -0.09 -4.43
CA TRP A 40 -4.80 -0.21 -5.32
C TRP A 40 -4.65 -1.59 -5.95
N LYS A 41 -5.03 -2.65 -5.23
CA LYS A 41 -5.06 -4.02 -5.75
C LYS A 41 -6.16 -4.23 -6.79
N HIS A 42 -7.30 -3.55 -6.61
CA HIS A 42 -8.44 -3.59 -7.55
C HIS A 42 -8.28 -2.67 -8.77
N LEU A 43 -7.36 -1.71 -8.72
CA LEU A 43 -7.04 -0.78 -9.81
C LEU A 43 -6.10 -1.39 -10.88
N LYS A 44 -5.94 -2.71 -10.90
CA LYS A 44 -5.11 -3.45 -11.86
C LYS A 44 -5.84 -3.64 -13.18
#